data_AF-A0A9W9D7C5-F1
#
_entry.id   AF-A0A9W9D7C5-F1
#
_cell.length_a   1.000
_cell.length_b   1.000
_cell.length_c   1.000
_cell.angle_alpha   90.00
_cell.angle_beta   90.00
_cell.angle_gamma   90.00
#
_symmetry.space_group_name_H-M   'P 1'
#
loop_
_entity.id
_entity.type
_entity.pdbx_description
1 polymer ?
#
loop_
_entity_poly.entity_id
_entity_poly.type
_entity_poly.pdbx_seq_one_letter_code
_entity_poly.pdbx_strand_id
1 'polypeptide(L)'
;MIFLWYDLTDLSTGLPPQYNNLSIKPVTAPVVKGGALWPDHVNNLFYSFGDEYESRTFTKSFDNLWLYDTIYNTWNESNPDATQTGMLWPAHGASAVSDDGVAYYYDGWLNENTISGWQGHPLMLRGLLSFDMTSFKWTNRTFDDDTPRAEGSLNNLPVSDRGMLVYMGGIETTSSGAVMQTWE
;
A
#
# COMPACT_ATOMS: atom_id res chain seq x y z
N MET A 1 -3.44 -0.91 12.02
CA MET A 1 -3.89 0.34 11.40
C MET A 1 -4.64 1.20 12.39
N ILE A 2 -4.01 2.30 12.80
CA ILE A 2 -4.63 3.43 13.49
C ILE A 2 -4.53 4.58 12.50
N PHE A 3 -5.63 5.30 12.23
CA PHE A 3 -5.56 6.52 11.45
C PHE A 3 -5.54 7.73 12.35
N LEU A 4 -4.52 8.53 12.11
CA LEU A 4 -4.39 9.86 12.66
C LEU A 4 -4.51 10.82 11.48
N TRP A 5 -5.27 11.89 11.65
CA TRP A 5 -5.41 12.92 10.64
C TRP A 5 -5.18 14.29 11.25
N TYR A 6 -4.71 15.21 10.42
CA TYR A 6 -4.36 16.56 10.81
C TYR A 6 -5.31 17.53 10.13
N ASP A 7 -6.00 18.37 10.91
CA ASP A 7 -6.95 19.33 10.35
C ASP A 7 -6.22 20.55 9.82
N LEU A 8 -6.08 20.62 8.49
CA LEU A 8 -5.40 21.72 7.82
C LEU A 8 -6.23 23.02 7.82
N THR A 9 -7.47 23.01 8.31
CA THR A 9 -8.31 24.22 8.43
C THR A 9 -8.05 25.01 9.71
N ASP A 10 -7.43 24.41 10.73
CA ASP A 10 -6.99 25.10 11.95
C ASP A 10 -5.46 25.11 12.04
N LEU A 11 -4.87 26.28 11.81
CA LEU A 11 -3.43 26.52 11.93
C LEU A 11 -3.10 27.48 13.09
N SER A 12 -4.02 27.67 14.02
CA SER A 12 -3.93 28.69 15.08
C SER A 12 -2.70 28.56 15.98
N THR A 13 -2.15 27.33 16.13
CA THR A 13 -0.97 27.04 16.95
C THR A 13 0.32 26.90 16.15
N GLY A 14 0.28 27.13 14.83
CA GLY A 14 1.40 26.92 13.91
C GLY A 14 1.59 25.47 13.45
N LEU A 15 0.92 24.51 14.09
CA LEU A 15 0.77 23.13 13.62
C LEU A 15 -0.73 22.79 13.54
N PRO A 16 -1.15 22.04 12.49
CA PRO A 16 -2.50 21.47 12.44
C PRO A 16 -2.79 20.62 13.69
N PRO A 17 -3.97 20.73 14.33
CA PRO A 17 -4.35 19.81 15.39
C PRO A 17 -4.54 18.39 14.83
N GLN A 18 -4.12 17.40 15.62
CA GLN A 18 -4.22 15.98 15.29
C GLN A 18 -5.46 15.35 15.93
N TYR A 19 -6.14 14.52 15.17
CA TYR A 19 -7.31 13.77 15.61
C TYR A 19 -7.15 12.27 15.33
N ASN A 20 -7.84 11.46 16.14
CA ASN A 20 -7.87 9.99 16.03
C ASN A 20 -9.32 9.45 16.09
N ASN A 21 -10.28 10.29 15.73
CA ASN A 21 -11.72 10.10 15.95
C ASN A 21 -12.47 9.56 14.72
N LEU A 22 -11.77 9.06 13.71
CA LEU A 22 -12.38 8.20 12.70
C LEU A 22 -12.95 6.96 13.40
N SER A 23 -14.10 6.43 12.95
CA SER A 23 -14.88 5.41 13.67
C SER A 23 -14.03 4.29 14.28
N ILE A 24 -14.52 3.72 15.38
CA ILE A 24 -13.91 2.57 16.04
C ILE A 24 -13.77 1.45 15.01
N LYS A 25 -12.53 1.21 14.60
CA LYS A 25 -12.13 0.12 13.72
C LYS A 25 -12.70 -1.20 14.24
N PRO A 26 -13.32 -2.05 13.38
CA PRO A 26 -13.78 -3.37 13.77
C PRO A 26 -12.64 -4.15 14.44
N VAL A 27 -12.96 -4.90 15.50
CA VAL A 27 -11.98 -5.75 16.21
C VAL A 27 -11.35 -6.81 15.30
N THR A 28 -12.02 -7.13 14.18
CA THR A 28 -11.56 -8.07 13.15
C THR A 28 -10.55 -7.48 12.19
N ALA A 29 -10.54 -6.15 12.01
CA ALA A 29 -9.59 -5.50 11.13
C ALA A 29 -8.17 -5.65 11.70
N PRO A 30 -7.14 -5.83 10.87
CA PRO A 30 -5.83 -6.19 11.36
C PRO A 30 -5.07 -4.98 11.96
N VAL A 31 -4.14 -5.25 12.88
CA VAL A 31 -3.17 -4.26 13.36
C VAL A 31 -1.89 -4.48 12.59
N VAL A 32 -1.50 -3.46 11.83
CA VAL A 32 -0.63 -3.56 10.66
C VAL A 32 0.11 -2.25 10.46
N LYS A 33 1.25 -2.32 9.76
CA LYS A 33 2.13 -1.21 9.40
C LYS A 33 2.81 -1.44 8.04
N GLY A 34 3.30 -0.38 7.42
CA GLY A 34 4.11 -0.46 6.19
C GLY A 34 3.31 -0.63 4.89
N GLY A 35 1.99 -0.64 4.93
CA GLY A 35 1.16 -0.66 3.72
C GLY A 35 0.97 0.71 3.09
N ALA A 36 0.08 0.74 2.12
CA ALA A 36 -0.35 1.92 1.39
C ALA A 36 -1.79 2.29 1.72
N LEU A 37 -2.06 3.60 1.70
CA LEU A 37 -3.40 4.15 1.76
C LEU A 37 -3.73 4.80 0.40
N TRP A 38 -4.72 4.26 -0.29
CA TRP A 38 -5.12 4.73 -1.61
C TRP A 38 -6.46 5.45 -1.56
N PRO A 39 -6.48 6.79 -1.72
CA PRO A 39 -7.72 7.53 -1.78
C PRO A 39 -8.45 7.27 -3.10
N ASP A 40 -9.76 7.04 -3.02
CA ASP A 40 -10.69 7.14 -4.12
C ASP A 40 -11.54 8.40 -3.92
N HIS A 41 -11.16 9.43 -4.66
CA HIS A 41 -11.80 10.74 -4.58
C HIS A 41 -13.20 10.79 -5.18
N VAL A 42 -13.57 9.82 -6.03
CA VAL A 42 -14.89 9.77 -6.66
C VAL A 42 -15.90 9.17 -5.70
N ASN A 43 -15.54 8.04 -5.09
CA ASN A 43 -16.42 7.32 -4.17
C ASN A 43 -16.26 7.77 -2.71
N ASN A 44 -15.31 8.67 -2.41
CA ASN A 44 -14.99 9.13 -1.05
C ASN A 44 -14.60 7.97 -0.12
N LEU A 45 -13.84 7.04 -0.68
CA LEU A 45 -13.28 5.89 0.02
C LEU A 45 -11.77 6.08 0.17
N PHE A 46 -11.17 5.33 1.08
CA PHE A 46 -9.77 5.00 0.94
C PHE A 46 -9.57 3.51 1.18
N TYR A 47 -8.63 2.92 0.45
CA TYR A 47 -8.28 1.51 0.50
C TYR A 47 -6.95 1.33 1.22
N SER A 48 -6.85 0.31 2.07
CA SER A 48 -5.60 -0.08 2.74
C SER A 48 -5.05 -1.33 2.06
N PHE A 49 -3.87 -1.22 1.46
CA PHE A 49 -3.24 -2.33 0.74
C PHE A 49 -1.84 -2.66 1.27
N GLY A 50 -1.48 -3.93 1.18
CA GLY A 50 -0.21 -4.46 1.67
C GLY A 50 -0.22 -4.54 3.19
N ASP A 51 0.87 -4.07 3.78
CA ASP A 51 1.17 -4.11 5.20
C ASP A 51 1.79 -5.42 5.72
N GLU A 52 2.47 -5.29 6.85
CA GLU A 52 2.86 -6.40 7.70
C GLU A 52 2.14 -6.34 9.04
N TYR A 53 1.80 -7.52 9.56
CA TYR A 53 1.22 -7.68 10.89
C TYR A 53 2.26 -7.31 11.97
N GLU A 54 1.81 -6.77 13.10
CA GLU A 54 2.71 -6.49 14.23
C GLU A 54 3.32 -7.76 14.84
N SER A 55 2.68 -8.92 14.64
CA SER A 55 3.13 -10.20 15.17
C SER A 55 2.75 -11.36 14.26
N ARG A 56 3.71 -12.27 14.08
CA ARG A 56 3.58 -13.53 13.32
C ARG A 56 2.37 -14.38 13.69
N THR A 57 1.93 -14.31 14.95
CA THR A 57 0.79 -15.11 15.46
C THR A 57 -0.54 -14.71 14.81
N PHE A 58 -0.61 -13.50 14.27
CA PHE A 58 -1.82 -12.94 13.68
C PHE A 58 -1.73 -12.77 12.16
N THR A 59 -0.62 -13.19 11.52
CA THR A 59 -0.48 -13.13 10.06
C THR A 59 -1.53 -14.02 9.39
N LYS A 60 -2.46 -13.39 8.69
CA LYS A 60 -3.49 -14.06 7.86
C LYS A 60 -3.21 -13.76 6.39
N SER A 61 -3.73 -14.61 5.51
CA SER A 61 -3.80 -14.29 4.09
C SER A 61 -4.70 -13.06 3.92
N PHE A 62 -4.23 -12.10 3.12
CA PHE A 62 -5.03 -10.96 2.72
C PHE A 62 -5.97 -11.37 1.59
N ASP A 63 -7.16 -11.84 1.96
CA ASP A 63 -8.17 -12.29 1.00
C ASP A 63 -9.05 -11.12 0.53
N ASN A 64 -9.18 -10.07 1.34
CA ASN A 64 -10.07 -8.94 1.10
C ASN A 64 -9.33 -7.62 1.33
N LEU A 65 -9.64 -6.62 0.50
CA LEU A 65 -9.11 -5.27 0.64
C LEU A 65 -9.93 -4.51 1.69
N TRP A 66 -9.26 -4.01 2.72
CA TRP A 66 -9.91 -3.13 3.69
C TRP A 66 -10.13 -1.76 3.08
N LEU A 67 -11.32 -1.22 3.27
CA LEU A 67 -11.67 0.12 2.87
C LEU A 67 -12.43 0.83 3.97
N TYR A 68 -12.35 2.14 3.94
CA TYR A 68 -13.13 3.00 4.82
C TYR A 68 -13.92 3.98 3.98
N ASP A 69 -15.19 4.09 4.33
CA ASP A 69 -16.11 5.02 3.73
C ASP A 69 -16.18 6.29 4.57
N THR A 70 -15.72 7.40 3.98
CA THR A 70 -15.64 8.69 4.68
C THR A 70 -17.01 9.37 4.81
N ILE A 71 -17.97 9.05 3.94
CA ILE A 71 -19.33 9.61 3.98
C ILE A 71 -20.10 8.96 5.13
N TYR A 72 -20.03 7.63 5.24
CA TYR A 72 -20.75 6.88 6.26
C TYR A 72 -19.95 6.67 7.54
N ASN A 73 -18.66 7.01 7.55
CA ASN A 73 -17.75 6.80 8.68
C ASN A 73 -17.73 5.31 9.10
N THR A 74 -17.55 4.41 8.12
CA THR A 74 -17.57 2.96 8.36
C THR A 74 -16.40 2.25 7.71
N TRP A 75 -15.99 1.14 8.33
CA TRP A 75 -15.00 0.21 7.80
C TRP A 75 -15.67 -0.98 7.14
N ASN A 76 -15.24 -1.32 5.93
CA ASN A 76 -15.76 -2.43 5.16
C ASN A 76 -14.61 -3.26 4.57
N GLU A 77 -14.94 -4.48 4.18
CA GLU A 77 -14.07 -5.36 3.39
C GLU A 77 -14.61 -5.42 1.96
N SER A 78 -13.73 -5.40 0.98
CA SER A 78 -14.12 -5.61 -0.40
C SER A 78 -14.56 -7.04 -0.65
N ASN A 79 -15.29 -7.25 -1.74
CA ASN A 79 -15.41 -8.59 -2.32
C ASN A 79 -14.23 -8.79 -3.29
N PRO A 80 -13.43 -9.85 -3.16
CA PRO A 80 -12.28 -10.06 -4.03
C PRO A 80 -12.74 -10.32 -5.47
N ASP A 81 -12.10 -9.66 -6.42
CA ASP A 81 -12.25 -9.98 -7.84
C ASP A 81 -11.37 -11.18 -8.20
N ALA A 82 -11.76 -11.93 -9.24
CA ALA A 82 -10.99 -13.08 -9.71
C ALA A 82 -9.54 -12.71 -10.07
N THR A 83 -9.29 -11.50 -10.55
CA THR A 83 -7.95 -10.98 -10.89
C THR A 83 -7.04 -10.78 -9.68
N GLN A 84 -7.59 -10.72 -8.45
CA GLN A 84 -6.82 -10.63 -7.21
C GLN A 84 -6.13 -11.96 -6.85
N THR A 85 -6.58 -13.07 -7.44
CA THR A 85 -6.06 -14.41 -7.12
C THR A 85 -4.55 -14.49 -7.35
N GLY A 86 -3.79 -14.85 -6.30
CA GLY A 86 -2.33 -14.99 -6.37
C GLY A 86 -1.56 -13.68 -6.28
N MET A 87 -2.22 -12.54 -6.04
CA MET A 87 -1.54 -11.29 -5.73
C MET A 87 -0.85 -11.37 -4.37
N LEU A 88 0.36 -10.83 -4.31
CA LEU A 88 1.15 -10.73 -3.08
C LEU A 88 0.88 -9.39 -2.42
N TRP A 89 0.94 -9.37 -1.09
CA TRP A 89 0.66 -8.20 -0.25
C TRP A 89 1.94 -7.83 0.50
N PRO A 90 2.89 -7.17 -0.17
CA PRO A 90 4.13 -6.74 0.46
C PRO A 90 3.93 -5.57 1.43
N ALA A 91 4.93 -5.38 2.27
CA ALA A 91 5.05 -4.21 3.15
C ALA A 91 6.24 -3.35 2.75
N HIS A 92 6.19 -2.07 3.11
CA HIS A 92 7.23 -1.07 2.85
C HIS A 92 7.63 -0.96 1.38
N GLY A 93 6.69 -1.18 0.45
CA GLY A 93 6.84 -0.79 -0.93
C GLY A 93 6.45 0.67 -1.15
N ALA A 94 6.62 1.14 -2.37
CA ALA A 94 6.27 2.49 -2.76
C ALA A 94 4.89 2.51 -3.41
N SER A 95 4.07 3.53 -3.14
CA SER A 95 2.70 3.57 -3.65
C SER A 95 2.31 4.94 -4.16
N ALA A 96 1.45 4.97 -5.18
CA ALA A 96 0.86 6.17 -5.72
C ALA A 96 -0.58 5.90 -6.17
N VAL A 97 -1.38 6.95 -6.31
CA VAL A 97 -2.67 6.89 -6.98
C VAL A 97 -2.64 7.87 -8.15
N SER A 98 -3.12 7.42 -9.31
CA SER A 98 -3.27 8.28 -10.48
C SER A 98 -4.63 8.99 -10.50
N ASP A 99 -4.69 10.07 -11.28
CA ASP A 99 -5.90 10.89 -11.46
C ASP A 99 -7.06 10.11 -12.08
N ASP A 100 -6.78 9.03 -12.85
CA ASP A 100 -7.79 8.12 -13.41
C ASP A 100 -8.26 7.04 -12.43
N GLY A 101 -7.84 7.10 -11.16
CA GLY A 101 -8.30 6.20 -10.11
C GLY A 101 -7.63 4.83 -10.14
N VAL A 102 -6.38 4.76 -10.64
CA VAL A 102 -5.56 3.55 -10.54
C VAL A 102 -4.59 3.70 -9.39
N ALA A 103 -4.70 2.78 -8.44
CA ALA A 103 -3.73 2.63 -7.37
C ALA A 103 -2.54 1.79 -7.84
N TYR A 104 -1.33 2.21 -7.50
CA TYR A 104 -0.10 1.51 -7.80
C TYR A 104 0.63 1.13 -6.52
N TYR A 105 1.12 -0.10 -6.44
CA TYR A 105 2.08 -0.55 -5.45
C TYR A 105 3.30 -1.10 -6.16
N TYR A 106 4.46 -0.56 -5.84
CA TYR A 106 5.72 -0.95 -6.44
C TYR A 106 6.62 -1.61 -5.39
N ASP A 107 6.95 -2.86 -5.67
CA ASP A 107 7.89 -3.67 -4.92
C ASP A 107 7.55 -3.84 -3.43
N GLY A 108 8.55 -3.81 -2.54
CA GLY A 108 8.38 -4.01 -1.10
C GLY A 108 8.81 -5.40 -0.63
N TRP A 109 8.69 -5.61 0.67
CA TRP A 109 9.15 -6.79 1.39
C TRP A 109 8.07 -7.85 1.58
N LEU A 110 8.48 -9.10 1.39
CA LEU A 110 7.80 -10.29 1.87
C LEU A 110 8.56 -10.91 3.02
N ASN A 111 7.83 -11.25 4.08
CA ASN A 111 8.38 -11.90 5.26
C ASN A 111 7.25 -12.67 5.98
N GLU A 112 7.58 -13.26 7.11
CA GLU A 112 6.67 -13.93 8.04
C GLU A 112 5.54 -13.08 8.65
N ASN A 113 5.65 -11.75 8.60
CA ASN A 113 4.62 -10.82 9.02
C ASN A 113 3.71 -10.39 7.86
N THR A 114 4.09 -10.64 6.59
CA THR A 114 3.21 -10.40 5.43
C THR A 114 2.58 -11.68 4.90
N ILE A 115 3.27 -12.81 4.99
CA ILE A 115 2.81 -14.12 4.50
C ILE A 115 2.81 -15.14 5.65
N SER A 116 1.63 -15.71 5.91
CA SER A 116 1.49 -16.77 6.89
C SER A 116 2.29 -18.01 6.47
N GLY A 117 3.12 -18.51 7.39
CA GLY A 117 3.95 -19.69 7.13
C GLY A 117 5.23 -19.45 6.31
N TRP A 118 5.59 -18.19 6.00
CA TRP A 118 6.85 -17.86 5.33
C TRP A 118 8.05 -18.54 5.97
N GLN A 119 8.91 -19.15 5.15
CA GLN A 119 10.16 -19.77 5.58
C GLN A 119 11.33 -19.10 4.87
N GLY A 120 12.36 -18.72 5.62
CA GLY A 120 13.57 -18.11 5.09
C GLY A 120 13.68 -16.61 5.38
N HIS A 121 14.66 -15.98 4.76
CA HIS A 121 14.93 -14.56 4.93
C HIS A 121 13.86 -13.70 4.23
N PRO A 122 13.66 -12.44 4.67
CA PRO A 122 12.83 -11.49 3.95
C PRO A 122 13.25 -11.36 2.48
N LEU A 123 12.27 -11.20 1.59
CA LEU A 123 12.46 -11.11 0.14
C LEU A 123 11.88 -9.80 -0.38
N MET A 124 12.68 -8.99 -1.08
CA MET A 124 12.17 -7.86 -1.84
C MET A 124 11.52 -8.32 -3.16
N LEU A 125 10.50 -7.60 -3.60
CA LEU A 125 9.83 -7.80 -4.89
C LEU A 125 10.39 -6.87 -5.98
N ARG A 126 10.07 -7.21 -7.24
CA ARG A 126 10.44 -6.46 -8.47
C ARG A 126 9.26 -6.34 -9.44
N GLY A 127 8.09 -6.02 -8.89
CA GLY A 127 6.83 -5.95 -9.63
C GLY A 127 6.02 -4.71 -9.31
N LEU A 128 5.37 -4.18 -10.33
CA LEU A 128 4.34 -3.15 -10.21
C LEU A 128 2.97 -3.82 -10.19
N LEU A 129 2.32 -3.74 -9.04
CA LEU A 129 0.90 -4.03 -8.90
C LEU A 129 0.11 -2.75 -9.20
N SER A 130 -1.00 -2.91 -9.92
CA SER A 130 -1.98 -1.86 -10.16
C SER A 130 -3.39 -2.35 -9.85
N PHE A 131 -4.18 -1.52 -9.21
CA PHE A 131 -5.57 -1.75 -8.87
C PHE A 131 -6.44 -0.63 -9.45
N ASP A 132 -7.29 -0.98 -10.41
CA ASP A 132 -8.28 -0.07 -10.98
C ASP A 132 -9.49 0.00 -10.04
N MET A 133 -9.66 1.12 -9.35
CA MET A 133 -10.71 1.31 -8.35
C MET A 133 -12.11 1.42 -8.96
N THR A 134 -12.22 1.69 -10.27
CA THR A 134 -13.50 1.75 -10.98
C THR A 134 -13.96 0.36 -11.42
N SER A 135 -13.07 -0.40 -12.08
CA SER A 135 -13.42 -1.73 -12.59
C SER A 135 -13.19 -2.85 -11.57
N PHE A 136 -12.59 -2.52 -10.43
CA PHE A 136 -12.22 -3.43 -9.34
C PHE A 136 -11.25 -4.54 -9.77
N LYS A 137 -10.36 -4.23 -10.71
CA LYS A 137 -9.43 -5.20 -11.32
C LYS A 137 -8.00 -4.98 -10.87
N TRP A 138 -7.32 -6.10 -10.66
CA TRP A 138 -5.91 -6.16 -10.29
C TRP A 138 -5.07 -6.55 -11.50
N THR A 139 -3.88 -5.98 -11.60
CA THR A 139 -2.85 -6.39 -12.55
C THR A 139 -1.51 -6.34 -11.85
N ASN A 140 -0.65 -7.31 -12.14
CA ASN A 140 0.72 -7.32 -11.64
C ASN A 140 1.67 -7.54 -12.82
N ARG A 141 2.70 -6.70 -12.90
CA ARG A 141 3.75 -6.79 -13.91
C ARG A 141 5.11 -6.87 -13.23
N THR A 142 5.77 -7.99 -13.39
CA THR A 142 7.19 -8.12 -13.05
C THR A 142 8.02 -7.40 -14.10
N PHE A 143 8.96 -6.58 -13.67
CA PHE A 143 9.88 -5.92 -14.59
C PHE A 143 10.92 -6.89 -15.13
N ASP A 144 11.43 -6.57 -16.33
CA ASP A 144 12.54 -7.30 -16.95
C ASP A 144 13.88 -7.05 -16.22
N ASP A 145 13.95 -6.04 -15.34
CA ASP A 145 15.13 -5.83 -14.52
C ASP A 145 15.22 -6.86 -13.37
N ASP A 146 16.44 -7.22 -13.02
CA ASP A 146 16.73 -8.20 -11.97
C ASP A 146 16.91 -7.55 -10.60
N THR A 147 16.35 -6.35 -10.39
CA THR A 147 16.60 -5.54 -9.18
C THR A 147 15.33 -5.43 -8.33
N PRO A 148 15.20 -6.23 -7.25
CA PRO A 148 14.18 -6.03 -6.25
C PRO A 148 14.39 -4.76 -5.43
N ARG A 149 13.31 -4.07 -5.03
CA ARG A 149 13.37 -2.81 -4.28
C ARG A 149 12.40 -2.75 -3.10
N ALA A 150 12.64 -1.81 -2.19
CA ALA A 150 11.73 -1.48 -1.10
C ALA A 150 12.03 -0.08 -0.54
N GLU A 151 11.17 0.41 0.33
CA GLU A 151 11.36 1.62 1.16
C GLU A 151 11.55 2.93 0.36
N GLY A 152 11.20 2.91 -0.92
CA GLY A 152 11.18 4.10 -1.78
C GLY A 152 9.85 4.85 -1.73
N SER A 153 9.79 5.93 -2.48
CA SER A 153 8.57 6.70 -2.72
C SER A 153 8.17 6.60 -4.19
N LEU A 154 6.86 6.52 -4.47
CA LEU A 154 6.30 6.51 -5.81
C LEU A 154 5.39 7.71 -5.94
N ASN A 155 5.58 8.49 -7.00
CA ASN A 155 4.82 9.71 -7.23
C ASN A 155 4.16 9.63 -8.60
N ASN A 156 2.84 9.83 -8.64
CA ASN A 156 2.14 10.05 -9.90
C ASN A 156 2.24 11.53 -10.29
N LEU A 157 2.79 11.79 -11.47
CA LEU A 157 2.79 13.11 -12.08
C LEU A 157 1.73 13.15 -13.18
N PRO A 158 0.76 14.08 -13.14
CA PRO A 158 -0.31 14.19 -14.12
C PRO A 158 0.19 14.85 -15.42
N VAL A 159 1.11 14.18 -16.11
CA VAL A 159 1.67 14.60 -17.40
C VAL A 159 1.09 13.75 -18.52
N SER A 160 0.68 14.39 -19.62
CA SER A 160 0.02 13.72 -20.75
C SER A 160 -1.30 13.04 -20.35
N ASP A 161 -1.81 12.12 -21.19
CA ASP A 161 -3.15 11.53 -21.05
C ASP A 161 -3.30 10.58 -19.84
N ARG A 162 -2.22 9.94 -19.37
CA ARG A 162 -2.27 8.90 -18.32
C ARG A 162 -1.27 9.09 -17.18
N GLY A 163 -0.55 10.21 -17.17
CA GLY A 163 0.46 10.50 -16.16
C GLY A 163 1.78 9.75 -16.36
N MET A 164 2.66 9.92 -15.36
CA MET A 164 3.97 9.29 -15.26
C MET A 164 4.23 8.93 -13.80
N LEU A 165 4.66 7.69 -13.55
CA LEU A 165 5.12 7.26 -12.24
C LEU A 165 6.62 7.54 -12.08
N VAL A 166 7.00 8.19 -10.99
CA VAL A 166 8.39 8.49 -10.64
C VAL A 166 8.71 7.83 -9.30
N TYR A 167 9.64 6.88 -9.34
CA TYR A 167 10.17 6.23 -8.15
C TYR A 167 11.43 6.95 -7.66
N MET A 168 11.53 7.17 -6.35
CA MET A 168 12.66 7.88 -5.74
C MET A 168 13.11 7.20 -4.44
N GLY A 169 14.43 7.08 -4.28
CA GLY A 169 15.06 6.56 -3.07
C GLY A 169 14.75 5.09 -2.79
N GLY A 170 14.95 4.70 -1.53
CA GLY A 170 14.75 3.33 -1.07
C GLY A 170 16.02 2.49 -1.09
N ILE A 171 15.81 1.19 -1.12
CA ILE A 171 16.85 0.16 -1.09
C ILE A 171 16.61 -0.87 -2.20
N GLU A 172 17.69 -1.49 -2.64
CA GLU A 172 17.67 -2.53 -3.66
C GLU A 172 18.47 -3.75 -3.24
N THR A 173 18.11 -4.92 -3.77
CA THR A 173 18.92 -6.13 -3.65
C THR A 173 19.79 -6.27 -4.90
N THR A 174 21.10 -6.32 -4.71
CA THR A 174 22.06 -6.59 -5.79
C THR A 174 21.97 -8.04 -6.27
N SER A 175 22.56 -8.32 -7.43
CA SER A 175 22.72 -9.67 -7.96
C SER A 175 23.51 -10.62 -7.03
N SER A 176 24.31 -10.09 -6.09
CA SER A 176 25.00 -10.86 -5.06
C SER A 176 24.18 -11.10 -3.79
N GLY A 177 22.95 -10.58 -3.74
CA GLY A 177 22.05 -10.67 -2.59
C GLY A 177 22.30 -9.61 -1.50
N ALA A 178 23.24 -8.68 -1.70
CA ALA A 178 23.47 -7.58 -0.77
C ALA A 178 22.41 -6.49 -0.91
N VAL A 179 21.91 -5.97 0.22
CA VAL A 179 21.01 -4.82 0.27
C VAL A 179 21.83 -3.54 0.22
N MET A 180 21.50 -2.64 -0.70
CA MET A 180 22.15 -1.34 -0.85
C MET A 180 21.10 -0.24 -0.91
N GLN A 181 21.46 0.94 -0.42
CA GLN A 181 20.66 2.15 -0.60
C GLN A 181 20.77 2.61 -2.05
N THR A 182 19.64 2.97 -2.66
CA THR A 182 19.66 3.62 -3.98
C THR A 182 20.19 5.05 -3.79
N TRP A 183 21.38 5.33 -4.31
CA TRP A 183 21.89 6.70 -4.37
C TRP A 183 21.18 7.45 -5.52
N GLU A 184 20.84 8.71 -5.27
CA GLU A 184 20.36 9.65 -6.31
C GLU A 184 21.32 9.71 -7.52
#